data_AF-T0D4Q8-F1
#
_entry.id   AF-T0D4Q8-F1
#
_cell.length_a   1.000
_cell.length_b   1.000
_cell.length_c   1.000
_cell.angle_alpha   90.00
_cell.angle_beta   90.00
_cell.angle_gamma   90.00
#
_symmetry.space_group_name_H-M   'P 1'
#
loop_
_entity.id
_entity.type
_entity.pdbx_description
1 polymer ?
#
loop_
_entity_poly.entity_id
_entity_poly.type
_entity_poly.pdbx_seq_one_letter_code
_entity_poly.pdbx_strand_id
1 'polypeptide(L)'
;MNQSQIPSTAQNLVWGYQIVPEILEAHEKLVLEEDRLVKRISTLERIISVILNLIYKEGDSLDLKTIEESINSLHTVLQDLNTELLHVRLEKSLVTHKHDFI
;
A
#
# COMPACT_ATOMS: atom_id res chain seq x y z
N MET A 1 24.93 -29.13 46.01
CA MET A 1 25.32 -28.44 44.76
C MET A 1 25.43 -29.48 43.66
N ASN A 2 24.53 -29.48 42.68
CA ASN A 2 24.88 -29.12 41.30
C ASN A 2 23.60 -29.19 40.46
N GLN A 3 23.10 -28.02 40.04
CA GLN A 3 22.07 -27.89 39.02
C GLN A 3 22.75 -28.12 37.67
N SER A 4 22.77 -29.36 37.20
CA SER A 4 23.21 -29.64 35.83
C SER A 4 22.12 -29.18 34.87
N GLN A 5 22.39 -28.02 34.28
CA GLN A 5 21.59 -27.30 33.30
C GLN A 5 21.06 -28.23 32.20
N ILE A 6 19.75 -28.15 31.99
CA ILE A 6 19.05 -28.67 30.82
C ILE A 6 19.66 -28.00 29.58
N PRO A 7 20.20 -28.73 28.59
CA PRO A 7 20.61 -28.12 27.34
C PRO A 7 19.36 -27.63 26.60
N SER A 8 19.27 -26.31 26.41
CA SER A 8 18.26 -25.61 25.63
C SER A 8 18.26 -26.10 24.18
N THR A 9 17.60 -27.23 23.94
CA THR A 9 17.43 -27.79 22.59
C THR A 9 16.10 -27.33 21.97
N ALA A 10 15.46 -26.32 22.58
CA ALA A 10 14.16 -25.81 22.16
C ALA A 10 14.22 -24.43 21.46
N GLN A 11 15.41 -23.84 21.23
CA GLN A 11 15.49 -22.46 20.73
C GLN A 11 16.13 -22.27 19.35
N ASN A 12 16.70 -23.30 18.72
CA ASN A 12 17.42 -23.11 17.45
C ASN A 12 16.92 -24.01 16.32
N LEU A 13 15.59 -24.10 16.14
CA LEU A 13 14.98 -24.66 14.95
C LEU A 13 13.91 -23.70 14.40
N VAL A 14 14.29 -22.45 14.17
CA VAL A 14 13.65 -21.63 13.14
C VAL A 14 14.42 -21.93 11.86
N TRP A 15 13.76 -22.68 10.99
CA TRP A 15 14.31 -23.32 9.81
C TRP A 15 14.89 -22.31 8.81
N GLY A 16 16.21 -22.35 8.61
CA GLY A 16 16.78 -22.65 7.30
C GLY A 16 16.62 -21.68 6.12
N TYR A 17 16.19 -20.43 6.29
CA TYR A 17 16.32 -19.41 5.23
C TYR A 17 16.88 -18.12 5.80
N GLN A 18 18.13 -17.83 5.44
CA GLN A 18 18.75 -16.55 5.70
C GLN A 18 18.19 -15.56 4.67
N ILE A 19 17.01 -15.00 4.94
CA ILE A 19 16.50 -13.89 4.13
C ILE A 19 17.57 -12.81 4.14
N VAL A 20 18.11 -12.52 2.96
CA VAL A 20 19.16 -11.50 2.77
C VAL A 20 18.59 -10.17 3.28
N PRO A 21 19.22 -9.50 4.27
CA PRO A 21 18.67 -8.29 4.90
C PRO A 21 18.24 -7.21 3.90
N GLU A 22 18.95 -7.08 2.79
CA GLU A 22 18.66 -6.15 1.70
C GLU A 22 17.32 -6.46 0.99
N ILE A 23 16.93 -7.73 0.89
CA ILE A 23 15.64 -8.15 0.30
C ILE A 23 14.50 -7.82 1.25
N LEU A 24 14.70 -8.04 2.56
CA LEU A 24 13.71 -7.68 3.57
C LEU A 24 13.49 -6.16 3.58
N GLU A 25 14.57 -5.38 3.55
CA GLU A 25 14.50 -3.91 3.50
C GLU A 25 13.77 -3.41 2.22
N ALA A 26 14.06 -4.01 1.07
CA ALA A 26 13.38 -3.67 -0.19
C ALA A 26 11.89 -3.99 -0.13
N HIS A 27 11.52 -5.17 0.40
CA HIS A 27 10.13 -5.56 0.58
C HIS A 27 9.39 -4.64 1.57
N GLU A 28 10.00 -4.28 2.70
CA GLU A 28 9.42 -3.35 3.68
C GLU A 28 9.18 -1.97 3.08
N LYS A 29 10.12 -1.43 2.28
CA LYS A 29 9.92 -0.16 1.57
C LYS A 29 8.72 -0.22 0.62
N LEU A 30 8.57 -1.32 -0.12
CA LEU A 30 7.43 -1.51 -1.03
C LEU A 30 6.09 -1.62 -0.27
N VAL A 31 6.08 -2.24 0.91
CA VAL A 31 4.88 -2.29 1.78
C VAL A 31 4.50 -0.88 2.25
N LEU A 32 5.47 -0.09 2.73
CA LEU A 32 5.21 1.28 3.19
C LEU A 32 4.72 2.18 2.05
N GLU A 33 5.28 2.02 0.85
CA GLU A 33 4.83 2.77 -0.32
C GLU A 33 3.42 2.37 -0.75
N GLU A 34 3.11 1.07 -0.77
CA GLU A 34 1.75 0.57 -1.02
C GLU A 34 0.74 1.18 -0.03
N ASP A 35 1.04 1.16 1.27
CA ASP A 35 0.18 1.73 2.31
C ASP A 35 -0.05 3.24 2.09
N ARG A 36 1.01 3.96 1.71
CA ARG A 36 0.94 5.38 1.37
C ARG A 36 0.01 5.63 0.19
N LEU A 37 0.14 4.86 -0.88
CA LEU A 37 -0.68 4.99 -2.08
C LEU A 37 -2.14 4.65 -1.82
N VAL A 38 -2.43 3.56 -1.10
CA VAL A 38 -3.80 3.16 -0.71
C VAL A 38 -4.45 4.26 0.14
N LYS A 39 -3.72 4.87 1.08
CA LYS A 39 -4.23 5.99 1.88
C LYS A 39 -4.55 7.21 1.03
N ARG A 40 -3.70 7.56 0.05
CA ARG A 40 -3.95 8.69 -0.86
C ARG A 40 -5.15 8.44 -1.78
N ILE A 41 -5.24 7.24 -2.36
CA ILE A 41 -6.36 6.79 -3.21
C ILE A 41 -7.68 6.90 -2.44
N SER A 42 -7.76 6.28 -1.26
CA SER A 42 -8.98 6.32 -0.43
C SER A 42 -9.37 7.74 0.00
N THR A 43 -8.40 8.63 0.18
CA THR A 43 -8.66 10.05 0.47
C THR A 43 -9.30 10.74 -0.73
N LEU A 44 -8.79 10.53 -1.94
CA LEU A 44 -9.36 11.12 -3.16
C LEU A 44 -10.77 10.61 -3.43
N GLU A 45 -11.02 9.30 -3.28
CA GLU A 45 -12.35 8.71 -3.45
C GLU A 45 -13.38 9.33 -2.48
N ARG A 46 -12.96 9.59 -1.23
CA ARG A 46 -13.79 10.29 -0.25
C ARG A 46 -14.05 11.75 -0.64
N ILE A 47 -13.04 12.46 -1.16
CA ILE A 47 -13.22 13.84 -1.65
C ILE A 47 -14.21 13.88 -2.81
N ILE A 48 -14.07 12.99 -3.80
CA ILE A 48 -15.00 12.88 -4.93
C ILE A 48 -16.42 12.62 -4.41
N SER A 49 -16.57 11.70 -3.45
CA SER A 49 -17.88 11.41 -2.82
C SER A 49 -18.49 12.64 -2.13
N VAL A 50 -17.67 13.46 -1.47
CA VAL A 50 -18.12 14.72 -0.84
C VAL A 50 -18.59 15.72 -1.90
N ILE A 51 -17.86 15.86 -3.01
CA ILE A 51 -18.25 16.74 -4.12
C ILE A 51 -19.58 16.26 -4.74
N LEU A 52 -19.73 14.98 -5.00
CA LEU A 52 -20.98 14.43 -5.54
C LEU A 52 -22.17 14.67 -4.60
N ASN A 53 -21.96 14.55 -3.29
CA ASN A 53 -22.98 14.87 -2.29
C ASN A 53 -23.31 16.37 -2.24
N LEU A 54 -22.32 17.24 -2.47
CA LEU A 54 -22.54 18.68 -2.58
C LEU A 54 -23.43 19.01 -3.79
N ILE A 55 -23.16 18.40 -4.95
CA ILE A 55 -24.01 18.54 -6.15
C ILE A 55 -25.44 18.08 -5.86
N TYR A 56 -25.60 16.94 -5.18
CA TYR A 56 -26.92 16.42 -4.83
C TYR A 56 -27.73 17.39 -3.96
N LYS A 57 -27.08 18.09 -3.02
CA LYS A 57 -27.74 18.99 -2.07
C LYS A 57 -28.00 20.40 -2.62
N GLU A 58 -27.05 20.92 -3.41
CA GLU A 58 -26.98 22.35 -3.73
C GLU A 58 -26.78 22.60 -5.23
N GLY A 59 -26.97 21.59 -6.09
CA GLY A 59 -26.61 21.60 -7.51
C GLY A 59 -27.12 22.81 -8.30
N ASP A 60 -28.32 23.31 -8.01
CA ASP A 60 -28.90 24.48 -8.70
C ASP A 60 -28.16 25.79 -8.39
N SER A 61 -27.38 25.83 -7.32
CA SER A 61 -26.61 27.02 -6.88
C SER A 61 -25.11 26.95 -7.22
N LEU A 62 -24.66 25.83 -7.79
CA LEU A 62 -23.25 25.59 -8.11
C LEU A 62 -22.98 25.81 -9.59
N ASP A 63 -21.79 26.31 -9.91
CA ASP A 63 -21.31 26.30 -11.29
C ASP A 63 -20.88 24.88 -11.68
N LEU A 64 -21.73 24.21 -12.46
CA LEU A 64 -21.51 22.80 -12.85
C LEU A 64 -20.20 22.61 -13.62
N LYS A 65 -19.74 23.61 -14.38
CA LYS A 65 -18.50 23.51 -15.14
C LYS A 65 -17.29 23.43 -14.23
N THR A 66 -17.23 24.29 -13.22
CA THR A 66 -16.19 24.28 -12.18
C THR A 66 -16.16 22.94 -11.45
N ILE A 67 -17.33 22.38 -11.15
CA ILE A 67 -17.43 21.07 -10.49
C ILE A 67 -16.90 19.94 -11.40
N GLU A 68 -17.30 19.95 -12.67
CA GLU A 68 -16.83 18.98 -13.67
C GLU A 68 -15.29 19.02 -13.81
N GLU A 69 -14.72 20.22 -13.96
CA GLU A 69 -13.27 20.41 -14.05
C GLU A 69 -12.52 19.94 -12.79
N SER A 70 -13.12 20.19 -11.61
CA SER A 70 -12.59 19.72 -10.33
C SER A 70 -12.60 18.21 -10.22
N ILE A 71 -13.71 17.55 -10.57
CA ILE A 71 -13.83 16.09 -10.57
C ILE A 71 -12.86 15.47 -11.58
N ASN A 72 -12.75 16.04 -12.78
CA ASN A 72 -11.81 15.56 -13.79
C ASN A 72 -10.37 15.64 -13.29
N SER A 73 -9.98 16.75 -12.66
CA SER A 73 -8.64 16.90 -12.08
C SER A 73 -8.36 15.87 -10.98
N LEU A 74 -9.32 15.64 -10.08
CA LEU A 74 -9.20 14.60 -9.05
C LEU A 74 -9.13 13.19 -9.64
N HIS A 75 -9.90 12.93 -10.70
CA HIS A 75 -9.89 11.65 -11.38
C HIS A 75 -8.55 11.36 -12.07
N THR A 76 -7.94 12.35 -12.72
CA THR A 76 -6.59 12.21 -13.29
C THR A 76 -5.57 11.82 -12.22
N VAL A 77 -5.55 12.52 -11.08
CA VAL A 77 -4.64 12.17 -9.97
C VAL A 77 -4.92 10.77 -9.44
N LEU A 78 -6.20 10.37 -9.34
CA LEU A 78 -6.59 9.04 -8.91
C LEU A 78 -6.09 7.95 -9.89
N GLN A 79 -6.14 8.19 -11.20
CA GLN A 79 -5.62 7.27 -12.21
C GLN A 79 -4.09 7.12 -12.11
N ASP A 80 -3.38 8.23 -11.92
CA ASP A 80 -1.93 8.22 -11.74
C ASP A 80 -1.52 7.39 -10.53
N LEU A 81 -2.19 7.59 -9.39
CA LEU A 81 -1.91 6.84 -8.16
C LEU A 81 -2.27 5.35 -8.28
N ASN A 82 -3.35 5.01 -8.97
CA ASN A 82 -3.68 3.61 -9.21
C ASN A 82 -2.65 2.93 -10.11
N THR A 83 -2.10 3.65 -11.09
CA THR A 83 -1.02 3.16 -11.94
C THR A 83 0.25 2.95 -11.14
N GLU A 84 0.63 3.90 -10.29
CA GLU A 84 1.77 3.78 -9.37
C GLU A 84 1.60 2.58 -8.41
N LEU A 85 0.40 2.41 -7.84
CA LEU A 85 0.08 1.29 -6.96
C LEU A 85 0.20 -0.05 -7.68
N LEU A 86 -0.23 -0.12 -8.94
CA LEU A 86 -0.07 -1.34 -9.76
C LEU A 86 1.41 -1.68 -9.95
N HIS A 87 2.26 -0.69 -10.21
CA HIS A 87 3.70 -0.89 -10.32
C HIS A 87 4.33 -1.39 -9.02
N VAL A 88 3.99 -0.79 -7.88
CA VAL A 88 4.48 -1.23 -6.55
C VAL A 88 4.07 -2.67 -6.26
N ARG A 89 2.82 -3.04 -6.54
CA ARG A 89 2.32 -4.41 -6.35
C ARG A 89 3.00 -5.42 -7.26
N LEU A 90 3.28 -5.03 -8.50
CA LEU A 90 4.05 -5.84 -9.44
C LEU A 90 5.46 -6.07 -8.91
N GLU A 91 6.17 -5.01 -8.50
CA GLU A 91 7.53 -5.10 -7.98
C GLU A 91 7.59 -5.97 -6.71
N LYS A 92 6.68 -5.76 -5.77
CA LYS A 92 6.56 -6.57 -4.55
C LYS A 92 6.33 -8.05 -4.87
N SER A 93 5.46 -8.35 -5.83
CA SER A 93 5.21 -9.72 -6.29
C SER A 93 6.47 -10.36 -6.90
N LEU A 94 7.26 -9.60 -7.65
CA LEU A 94 8.53 -10.08 -8.23
C LEU A 94 9.60 -10.33 -7.16
N VAL A 95 9.69 -9.46 -6.13
CA VAL A 95 10.61 -9.64 -5.00
C VAL A 95 10.26 -10.90 -4.21
N THR A 96 8.98 -11.13 -3.90
CA THR A 96 8.53 -12.36 -3.24
C THR A 96 8.79 -13.59 -4.09
N HIS A 97 8.43 -13.57 -5.37
CA HIS A 97 8.61 -14.72 -6.26
C HIS A 97 10.08 -15.14 -6.41
N LYS A 98 11.02 -14.19 -6.49
CA LYS A 98 12.46 -14.49 -6.54
C LYS A 98 12.97 -15.20 -5.28
N HIS A 99 12.26 -15.08 -4.16
CA HIS A 99 12.60 -15.73 -2.91
C HIS A 99 11.96 -17.13 -2.76
N ASP A 100 10.86 -17.43 -3.46
CA ASP A 100 10.20 -18.75 -3.38
C ASP A 100 10.96 -19.88 -4.11
N PHE A 101 11.97 -19.56 -4.92
CA PHE A 101 12.68 -20.51 -5.81
C PHE A 101 14.20 -20.67 -5.55
N ILE A 102 14.75 -19.97 -4.57
CA ILE A 102 16.13 -20.18 -4.06
C ILE A 102 16.01 -20.96 -2.76
#